data_AF-A0A1F5BTM3-F1
#
_entry.id   AF-A0A1F5BTM3-F1
#
_cell.length_a   1.000
_cell.length_b   1.000
_cell.length_c   1.000
_cell.angle_alpha   90.00
_cell.angle_beta   90.00
_cell.angle_gamma   90.00
#
_symmetry.space_group_name_H-M   'P 1'
#
loop_
_entity.id
_entity.type
_entity.pdbx_description
1 polymer ?
#
loop_
_entity_poly.entity_id
_entity_poly.type
_entity_poly.pdbx_seq_one_letter_code
_entity_poly.pdbx_strand_id
1 'polypeptide(L)'
;MKKTHTVVVIIMVLSLGVFYYVKTQKSDVAQRQQTIHERGMMVMPFDVSKTTHYFERTASGGIQQVRAKDVKDGEQISLIRSHLKSEAQLFSAGNFRDPMTLHGSDMPGLDVLSDPSAKFNVEYGELPDGAQLTFTSQDQKVIGAFKNWFAAQLMDHGADAVAR
;
A
#
# COMPACT_ATOMS: atom_id res chain seq x y z
N MET A 1 11.25 -49.24 -37.51
CA MET A 1 11.16 -47.79 -37.22
C MET A 1 9.70 -47.36 -37.22
N LYS A 2 9.16 -46.91 -36.09
CA LYS A 2 8.10 -45.87 -36.00
C LYS A 2 7.99 -45.42 -34.54
N LYS A 3 7.89 -44.09 -34.40
CA LYS A 3 8.25 -43.29 -33.23
C LYS A 3 7.13 -43.24 -32.18
N THR A 4 7.55 -43.03 -30.94
CA THR A 4 6.82 -42.71 -29.71
C THR A 4 5.80 -41.57 -29.85
N HIS A 5 4.60 -41.75 -29.28
CA HIS A 5 3.68 -40.66 -28.92
C HIS A 5 3.06 -40.91 -27.55
N THR A 6 3.78 -40.53 -26.48
CA THR A 6 3.21 -40.41 -25.13
C THR A 6 3.75 -39.17 -24.44
N VAL A 7 3.59 -37.98 -25.02
CA VAL A 7 3.80 -36.71 -24.29
C VAL A 7 2.91 -35.62 -24.93
N VAL A 8 1.62 -35.57 -24.60
CA VAL A 8 0.79 -34.35 -24.84
C VAL A 8 -0.23 -34.06 -23.72
N VAL A 9 -0.60 -35.02 -22.87
CA VAL A 9 -1.70 -34.81 -21.90
C VAL A 9 -1.30 -34.01 -20.64
N ILE A 10 -0.01 -33.84 -20.34
CA ILE A 10 0.44 -33.18 -19.10
C ILE A 10 0.40 -31.63 -19.19
N ILE A 11 0.49 -31.05 -20.39
CA ILE A 11 0.55 -29.58 -20.56
C ILE A 11 -0.84 -28.92 -20.40
N MET A 12 -1.94 -29.60 -20.77
CA MET A 12 -3.31 -29.06 -20.63
C MET A 12 -3.77 -28.99 -19.16
N VAL A 13 -3.41 -29.98 -18.32
CA VAL A 13 -3.78 -29.98 -16.90
C VAL A 13 -2.99 -28.93 -16.12
N LEU A 14 -1.70 -28.74 -16.44
CA LEU A 14 -0.88 -27.67 -15.85
C LEU A 14 -1.37 -26.28 -16.28
N SER A 15 -1.77 -26.09 -17.54
CA SER A 15 -2.30 -24.80 -18.00
C SER A 15 -3.69 -24.50 -17.45
N LEU A 16 -4.57 -25.49 -17.28
CA LEU A 16 -5.85 -25.33 -16.57
C LEU A 16 -5.65 -25.04 -15.07
N GLY A 17 -4.69 -25.72 -14.42
CA GLY A 17 -4.34 -25.47 -13.02
C GLY A 17 -3.76 -24.08 -12.79
N VAL A 18 -2.86 -23.62 -13.67
CA VAL A 18 -2.30 -22.26 -13.66
C VAL A 18 -3.38 -21.23 -13.96
N PHE A 19 -4.28 -21.49 -14.92
CA PHE A 19 -5.38 -20.59 -15.24
C PHE A 19 -6.39 -20.46 -14.10
N TYR A 20 -6.75 -21.56 -13.44
CA TYR A 20 -7.64 -21.57 -12.29
C TYR A 20 -7.02 -20.83 -11.10
N TYR A 21 -5.74 -21.09 -10.80
CA TYR A 21 -4.98 -20.44 -9.74
C TYR A 21 -4.84 -18.92 -9.92
N VAL A 22 -4.57 -18.46 -11.15
CA VAL A 22 -4.51 -17.02 -11.47
C VAL A 22 -5.89 -16.37 -11.36
N LYS A 23 -6.96 -17.09 -11.73
CA LYS A 23 -8.33 -16.57 -11.63
C LYS A 23 -8.76 -16.38 -10.16
N THR A 24 -8.45 -17.34 -9.29
CA THR A 24 -8.75 -17.24 -7.85
C THR A 24 -7.94 -16.14 -7.18
N GLN A 25 -6.65 -15.99 -7.49
CA GLN A 25 -5.85 -14.89 -6.95
C GLN A 25 -6.40 -13.51 -7.35
N LYS A 26 -6.86 -13.33 -8.60
CA LYS A 26 -7.47 -12.07 -9.02
C LYS A 26 -8.78 -11.76 -8.30
N SER A 27 -9.62 -12.77 -8.02
CA SER A 27 -10.83 -12.55 -7.22
C SER A 27 -10.51 -12.19 -5.77
N ASP A 28 -9.48 -12.82 -5.19
CA ASP A 28 -9.09 -12.58 -3.81
C ASP A 28 -8.52 -11.16 -3.63
N VAL A 29 -7.70 -10.69 -4.57
CA VAL A 29 -7.17 -9.30 -4.56
C VAL A 29 -8.30 -8.28 -4.73
N ALA A 30 -9.22 -8.49 -5.68
CA ALA A 30 -10.32 -7.56 -5.89
C ALA A 30 -11.24 -7.48 -4.66
N GLN A 31 -11.54 -8.62 -4.02
CA GLN A 31 -12.33 -8.66 -2.80
C GLN A 31 -11.60 -7.97 -1.63
N ARG A 32 -10.28 -8.16 -1.52
CA ARG A 32 -9.45 -7.47 -0.53
C ARG A 32 -9.48 -5.96 -0.76
N GLN A 33 -9.27 -5.49 -1.98
CA GLN A 33 -9.33 -4.06 -2.34
C GLN A 33 -10.68 -3.45 -1.99
N GLN A 34 -11.78 -4.12 -2.32
CA GLN A 34 -13.10 -3.65 -1.96
C GLN A 34 -13.31 -3.60 -0.44
N THR A 35 -12.82 -4.59 0.30
CA THR A 35 -12.87 -4.58 1.77
C THR A 35 -12.08 -3.40 2.33
N ILE A 36 -10.90 -3.10 1.81
CA ILE A 36 -10.07 -1.95 2.21
C ILE A 36 -10.79 -0.63 1.89
N HIS A 37 -11.39 -0.51 0.70
CA HIS A 37 -12.17 0.65 0.31
C HIS A 37 -13.35 0.90 1.27
N GLU A 38 -14.16 -0.13 1.54
CA GLU A 38 -15.34 -0.04 2.43
C GLU A 38 -14.95 0.25 3.89
N ARG A 39 -13.82 -0.30 4.35
CA ARG A 39 -13.32 -0.15 5.73
C ARG A 39 -12.43 1.06 5.93
N GLY A 40 -12.04 1.74 4.85
CA GLY A 40 -11.11 2.87 4.88
C GLY A 40 -11.50 3.93 5.89
N MET A 41 -12.80 4.24 5.99
CA MET A 41 -13.33 5.25 6.92
C MET A 41 -13.08 4.95 8.42
N MET A 42 -12.77 3.70 8.80
CA MET A 42 -12.42 3.39 10.19
C MET A 42 -11.05 3.92 10.60
N VAL A 43 -10.18 4.23 9.63
CA VAL A 43 -8.79 4.67 9.86
C VAL A 43 -8.52 6.00 9.16
N MET A 44 -8.96 6.13 7.90
CA MET A 44 -8.85 7.33 7.08
C MET A 44 -10.13 8.16 7.21
N PRO A 45 -10.11 9.31 7.91
CA PRO A 45 -11.31 10.08 8.22
C PRO A 45 -11.88 10.86 7.03
N PHE A 46 -11.41 10.61 5.81
CA PHE A 46 -11.83 11.26 4.56
C PHE A 46 -12.45 10.23 3.61
N ASP A 47 -13.30 10.68 2.68
CA ASP A 47 -13.89 9.80 1.66
C ASP A 47 -12.82 9.31 0.68
N VAL A 48 -12.48 8.02 0.76
CA VAL A 48 -11.46 7.39 -0.08
C VAL A 48 -11.77 7.57 -1.57
N SER A 49 -13.04 7.49 -1.96
CA SER A 49 -13.48 7.64 -3.37
C SER A 49 -13.21 9.03 -3.93
N LYS A 50 -13.09 10.06 -3.08
CA LYS A 50 -12.77 11.45 -3.44
C LYS A 50 -11.28 11.77 -3.35
N THR A 51 -10.43 10.80 -3.02
CA THR A 51 -8.99 11.00 -2.83
C THR A 51 -8.17 10.06 -3.68
N THR A 52 -6.89 10.35 -3.77
CA THR A 52 -5.91 9.43 -4.33
C THR A 52 -4.69 9.39 -3.43
N HIS A 53 -4.29 8.19 -3.06
CA HIS A 53 -3.02 7.92 -2.40
C HIS A 53 -1.92 7.83 -3.45
N TYR A 54 -0.79 8.49 -3.22
CA TYR A 54 0.40 8.34 -4.05
C TYR A 54 1.52 7.78 -3.21
N PHE A 55 2.20 6.78 -3.74
CA PHE A 55 3.36 6.16 -3.12
C PHE A 55 4.54 6.22 -4.09
N GLU A 56 5.55 6.99 -3.73
CA GLU A 56 6.81 7.11 -4.47
C GLU A 56 7.92 6.42 -3.68
N ARG A 57 8.71 5.57 -4.33
CA ARG A 57 9.89 4.95 -3.71
C ARG A 57 11.10 5.80 -4.03
N THR A 58 11.84 6.22 -3.02
CA THR A 58 13.09 6.97 -3.20
C THR A 58 14.30 6.09 -2.90
N ALA A 59 15.50 6.57 -3.20
CA ALA A 59 16.73 5.85 -2.87
C ALA A 59 16.93 5.68 -1.35
N SER A 60 16.39 6.60 -0.54
CA SER A 60 16.55 6.65 0.92
C SER A 60 15.30 6.28 1.71
N GLY A 61 14.20 5.89 1.05
CA GLY A 61 12.93 5.54 1.72
C GLY A 61 11.76 5.68 0.76
N GLY A 62 10.87 6.65 1.01
CA GLY A 62 9.71 6.89 0.17
C GLY A 62 8.93 8.15 0.52
N ILE A 63 8.00 8.53 -0.35
CA ILE A 63 7.04 9.61 -0.14
C ILE A 63 5.63 9.06 -0.25
N GLN A 64 4.81 9.27 0.77
CA GLN A 64 3.36 9.07 0.73
C GLN A 64 2.69 10.42 0.54
N GLN A 65 1.77 10.55 -0.41
CA GLN A 65 0.86 11.69 -0.50
C GLN A 65 -0.57 11.19 -0.45
N VAL A 66 -1.45 12.01 0.11
CA VAL A 66 -2.89 11.84 -0.08
C VAL A 66 -3.42 13.17 -0.59
N ARG A 67 -4.17 13.12 -1.68
CA ARG A 67 -4.65 14.32 -2.37
C ARG A 67 -6.14 14.18 -2.70
N ALA A 68 -6.89 15.25 -2.50
CA ALA A 68 -8.26 15.35 -2.96
C ALA A 68 -8.31 15.40 -4.50
N LYS A 69 -9.31 14.73 -5.09
CA LYS A 69 -9.54 14.76 -6.54
C LYS A 69 -10.09 16.12 -7.00
N ASP A 70 -10.85 16.80 -6.15
CA ASP A 70 -11.29 18.18 -6.35
C ASP A 70 -10.48 19.11 -5.43
N VAL A 71 -9.71 20.02 -6.03
CA VAL A 71 -8.90 21.02 -5.32
C VAL A 71 -9.72 22.05 -4.53
N LYS A 72 -11.04 22.09 -4.75
CA LYS A 72 -11.98 22.95 -4.02
C LYS A 72 -12.70 22.22 -2.88
N ASP A 73 -12.51 20.91 -2.72
CA ASP A 73 -13.10 20.14 -1.63
C ASP A 73 -12.31 20.38 -0.33
N GLY A 74 -12.57 21.53 0.29
CA GLY A 74 -11.88 21.97 1.50
C GLY A 74 -12.09 21.05 2.71
N GLU A 75 -13.20 20.30 2.74
CA GLU A 75 -13.45 19.30 3.78
C GLU A 75 -12.48 18.13 3.65
N GLN A 76 -12.39 17.51 2.47
CA GLN A 76 -11.45 16.42 2.22
C GLN A 76 -10.00 16.85 2.45
N ILE A 77 -9.61 18.05 1.98
CA ILE A 77 -8.25 18.58 2.17
C ILE A 77 -7.92 18.74 3.66
N SER A 78 -8.85 19.27 4.46
CA SER A 78 -8.68 19.43 5.90
C SER A 78 -8.52 18.08 6.62
N LEU A 79 -9.38 17.11 6.29
CA LEU A 79 -9.34 15.76 6.86
C LEU A 79 -8.05 15.03 6.52
N ILE A 80 -7.58 15.12 5.26
CA ILE A 80 -6.30 14.57 4.82
C ILE A 80 -5.14 15.16 5.63
N ARG A 81 -5.06 16.49 5.74
CA ARG A 81 -3.98 17.17 6.47
C ARG A 81 -3.97 16.77 7.94
N SER A 82 -5.14 16.75 8.57
CA SER A 82 -5.25 16.35 9.97
C SER A 82 -4.83 14.89 10.18
N HIS A 83 -5.23 13.99 9.28
CA HIS A 83 -4.88 12.58 9.35
C HIS A 83 -3.37 12.38 9.18
N LEU A 84 -2.76 12.89 8.10
CA LEU A 84 -1.33 12.72 7.85
C LEU A 84 -0.46 13.37 8.93
N LYS A 85 -0.90 14.48 9.52
CA LYS A 85 -0.20 15.08 10.66
C LYS A 85 -0.19 14.16 11.89
N SER A 86 -1.29 13.45 12.15
CA SER A 86 -1.37 12.43 13.20
C SER A 86 -0.48 11.23 12.86
N GLU A 87 -0.57 10.71 11.63
CA GLU A 87 0.27 9.60 11.16
C GLU A 87 1.77 9.94 11.26
N ALA A 88 2.18 11.16 10.95
CA ALA A 88 3.57 11.59 11.09
C ALA A 88 4.09 11.39 12.53
N GLN A 89 3.27 11.72 13.54
CA GLN A 89 3.62 11.56 14.95
C GLN A 89 3.72 10.08 15.34
N LEU A 90 2.74 9.27 14.92
CA LEU A 90 2.71 7.84 15.21
C LEU A 90 3.87 7.11 14.52
N PHE A 91 4.08 7.34 13.23
CA PHE A 91 5.12 6.68 12.45
C PHE A 91 6.53 7.09 12.89
N SER A 92 6.73 8.35 13.31
CA SER A 92 8.02 8.79 13.90
C SER A 92 8.37 8.01 15.17
N ALA A 93 7.37 7.45 15.87
CA ALA A 93 7.56 6.60 17.03
C ALA A 93 7.58 5.09 16.69
N GLY A 94 7.63 4.72 15.41
CA GLY A 94 7.55 3.33 14.96
C GLY A 94 6.15 2.70 15.16
N ASN A 95 5.12 3.51 15.40
CA ASN A 95 3.77 3.02 15.66
C ASN A 95 2.92 3.00 14.38
N PHE A 96 2.82 1.83 13.74
CA PHE A 96 2.05 1.61 12.50
C PHE A 96 0.68 0.96 12.74
N ARG A 97 0.08 1.17 13.92
CA ARG A 97 -1.18 0.50 14.29
C ARG A 97 -2.37 0.85 13.37
N ASP A 98 -2.40 2.06 12.83
CA ASP A 98 -3.44 2.50 11.89
C ASP A 98 -3.38 1.66 10.59
N PRO A 99 -2.23 1.58 9.87
CA PRO A 99 -2.05 0.64 8.78
C PRO A 99 -2.34 -0.82 9.14
N MET A 100 -1.89 -1.31 10.30
CA MET A 100 -2.15 -2.69 10.73
C MET A 100 -3.64 -2.98 10.91
N THR A 101 -4.42 -1.99 11.38
CA THR A 101 -5.87 -2.13 11.60
C THR A 101 -6.60 -2.29 10.27
N LEU A 102 -6.17 -1.56 9.24
CA LEU A 102 -6.79 -1.59 7.92
C LEU A 102 -6.31 -2.77 7.08
N HIS A 103 -4.99 -2.98 7.00
CA HIS A 103 -4.33 -3.91 6.08
C HIS A 103 -3.98 -5.26 6.69
N GLY A 104 -4.04 -5.41 8.01
CA GLY A 104 -3.55 -6.58 8.73
C GLY A 104 -2.11 -6.40 9.21
N SER A 105 -1.79 -7.05 10.33
CA SER A 105 -0.47 -6.96 10.98
C SER A 105 0.65 -7.65 10.20
N ASP A 106 0.31 -8.49 9.23
CA ASP A 106 1.21 -9.22 8.35
C ASP A 106 1.55 -8.47 7.05
N MET A 107 1.07 -7.23 6.90
CA MET A 107 1.39 -6.41 5.73
C MET A 107 2.92 -6.27 5.56
N PRO A 108 3.46 -6.57 4.36
CA PRO A 108 4.90 -6.60 4.12
C PRO A 108 5.61 -5.33 4.59
N GLY A 109 6.68 -5.49 5.37
CA GLY A 109 7.51 -4.39 5.88
C GLY A 109 7.10 -3.87 7.27
N LEU A 110 5.87 -4.11 7.73
CA LEU A 110 5.44 -3.62 9.06
C LEU A 110 6.20 -4.27 10.23
N ASP A 111 6.66 -5.51 10.05
CA ASP A 111 7.50 -6.22 11.01
C ASP A 111 8.83 -5.48 11.27
N VAL A 112 9.45 -4.96 10.22
CA VAL A 112 10.69 -4.17 10.31
C VAL A 112 10.41 -2.75 10.75
N LEU A 113 9.40 -2.09 10.18
CA LEU A 113 9.11 -0.67 10.44
C LEU A 113 8.62 -0.43 11.87
N SER A 114 7.99 -1.43 12.49
CA SER A 114 7.50 -1.34 13.88
C SER A 114 8.51 -1.84 14.92
N ASP A 115 9.69 -2.29 14.49
CA ASP A 115 10.74 -2.73 15.41
C ASP A 115 11.37 -1.51 16.12
N PRO A 116 11.52 -1.50 17.45
CA PRO A 116 12.13 -0.39 18.19
C PRO A 116 13.56 -0.03 17.77
N SER A 117 14.27 -0.97 17.14
CA SER A 117 15.61 -0.75 16.59
C SER A 117 15.60 -0.04 15.23
N ALA A 118 14.47 0.01 14.52
CA ALA A 118 14.36 0.68 13.24
C ALA A 118 14.70 2.17 13.38
N LYS A 119 15.56 2.67 12.48
CA LYS A 119 16.00 4.07 12.45
C LYS A 119 15.59 4.71 11.13
N PHE A 120 14.66 5.66 11.22
CA PHE A 120 14.21 6.47 10.10
C PHE A 120 13.60 7.77 10.62
N ASN A 121 13.46 8.76 9.74
CA ASN A 121 12.76 10.00 9.99
C ASN A 121 11.46 10.04 9.19
N VAL A 122 10.45 10.71 9.74
CA VAL A 122 9.18 11.00 9.05
C VAL A 122 8.96 12.51 9.09
N GLU A 123 8.78 13.11 7.92
CA GLU A 123 8.53 14.55 7.80
C GLU A 123 7.17 14.79 7.16
N TYR A 124 6.34 15.61 7.81
CA TYR A 124 5.06 16.05 7.29
C TYR A 124 5.19 17.32 6.45
N GLY A 125 4.47 17.40 5.33
CA GLY A 125 4.34 18.61 4.53
C GLY A 125 2.93 18.81 3.97
N GLU A 126 2.44 20.04 3.95
CA GLU A 126 1.15 20.37 3.32
C GLU A 126 1.29 20.50 1.79
N LEU A 127 0.25 20.07 1.07
CA LEU A 127 0.08 20.31 -0.35
C LEU A 127 -1.18 21.17 -0.57
N PRO A 128 -1.29 21.94 -1.67
CA PRO A 128 -2.49 22.74 -1.94
C PRO A 128 -3.80 21.94 -1.87
N ASP A 129 -3.77 20.69 -2.29
CA ASP A 129 -4.90 19.76 -2.37
C ASP A 129 -4.76 18.53 -1.45
N GLY A 130 -3.93 18.60 -0.41
CA GLY A 130 -3.74 17.50 0.53
C GLY A 130 -2.53 17.64 1.43
N ALA A 131 -1.80 16.54 1.64
CA ALA A 131 -0.56 16.50 2.42
C ALA A 131 0.37 15.36 1.97
N GLN A 132 1.60 15.37 2.48
CA GLN A 132 2.58 14.30 2.30
C GLN A 132 3.31 13.93 3.58
N LEU A 133 3.82 12.71 3.59
CA LEU A 133 4.83 12.19 4.50
C LEU A 133 6.07 11.78 3.71
N THR A 134 7.23 12.29 4.09
CA THR A 134 8.53 11.87 3.57
C THR A 134 9.20 10.95 4.59
N PHE A 135 9.55 9.74 4.17
CA PHE A 135 10.25 8.75 4.98
C PHE A 135 11.70 8.64 4.52
N THR A 136 12.66 8.78 5.44
CA THR A 136 14.10 8.68 5.12
C THR A 136 14.85 7.82 6.11
N SER A 137 15.79 7.02 5.63
CA SER A 137 16.71 6.22 6.44
C SER A 137 18.06 6.07 5.74
N GLN A 138 19.08 5.67 6.51
CA GLN A 138 20.37 5.20 5.99
C GLN A 138 20.51 3.67 6.13
N ASP A 139 19.60 3.02 6.86
CA ASP A 139 19.57 1.58 7.05
C ASP A 139 18.90 0.91 5.83
N GLN A 140 19.66 0.09 5.11
CA GLN A 140 19.20 -0.60 3.92
C GLN A 140 18.03 -1.56 4.20
N LYS A 141 17.97 -2.16 5.40
CA LYS A 141 16.86 -3.03 5.80
C LYS A 141 15.57 -2.22 5.94
N VAL A 142 15.64 -1.05 6.57
CA VAL A 142 14.49 -0.14 6.75
C VAL A 142 14.04 0.44 5.41
N ILE A 143 14.97 0.83 4.54
CA ILE A 143 14.65 1.28 3.17
C ILE A 143 13.94 0.16 2.39
N GLY A 144 14.42 -1.08 2.49
CA GLY A 144 13.77 -2.25 1.90
C GLY A 144 12.35 -2.46 2.43
N ALA A 145 12.14 -2.27 3.74
CA ALA A 145 10.83 -2.39 4.37
C ALA A 145 9.84 -1.32 3.86
N PHE A 146 10.25 -0.06 3.71
CA PHE A 146 9.40 0.97 3.08
C PHE A 146 9.01 0.62 1.65
N LYS A 147 9.94 0.07 0.85
CA LYS A 147 9.64 -0.35 -0.54
C LYS A 147 8.57 -1.45 -0.58
N ASN A 148 8.66 -2.43 0.32
CA ASN A 148 7.70 -3.52 0.46
C ASN A 148 6.34 -3.02 0.96
N TRP A 149 6.34 -2.18 2.00
CA TRP A 149 5.13 -1.62 2.57
C TRP A 149 4.36 -0.76 1.55
N PHE A 150 5.06 0.09 0.81
CA PHE A 150 4.45 0.89 -0.26
C PHE A 150 3.92 0.03 -1.41
N ALA A 151 4.62 -1.06 -1.76
CA ALA A 151 4.11 -2.00 -2.76
C ALA A 151 2.81 -2.67 -2.30
N ALA A 152 2.74 -3.09 -1.03
CA ALA A 152 1.54 -3.69 -0.46
C ALA A 152 0.39 -2.68 -0.40
N GLN A 153 0.65 -1.43 -0.01
CA GLN A 153 -0.36 -0.36 0.01
C GLN A 153 -0.94 -0.11 -1.39
N LEU A 154 -0.07 0.01 -2.41
CA LEU A 154 -0.50 0.17 -3.80
C LEU A 154 -1.39 -0.99 -4.28
N MET A 155 -1.06 -2.21 -3.88
CA MET A 155 -1.87 -3.39 -4.21
C MET A 155 -3.21 -3.37 -3.47
N ASP A 156 -3.23 -3.03 -2.19
CA ASP A 156 -4.44 -3.06 -1.34
C ASP A 156 -5.43 -1.94 -1.64
N HIS A 157 -4.94 -0.75 -1.96
CA HIS A 157 -5.80 0.41 -2.29
C HIS A 157 -6.25 0.39 -3.76
N GLY A 158 -5.57 -0.37 -4.63
CA GLY A 158 -6.01 -0.59 -6.02
C GLY A 158 -6.23 0.72 -6.78
N ALA A 159 -7.47 0.96 -7.24
CA ALA A 159 -7.83 2.14 -8.02
C ALA A 159 -7.74 3.47 -7.23
N ASP A 160 -7.69 3.41 -5.91
CA ASP A 160 -7.57 4.60 -5.05
C ASP A 160 -6.10 4.97 -4.76
N ALA A 161 -5.14 4.22 -5.30
CA ALA A 161 -3.71 4.50 -5.17
C ALA A 161 -2.94 4.46 -6.50
N VAL A 162 -1.89 5.28 -6.58
CA VAL A 162 -1.06 5.43 -7.78
C VAL A 162 0.41 5.42 -7.39
N ALA A 163 1.22 4.64 -8.10
CA ALA A 163 2.67 4.70 -7.98
C ALA A 163 3.22 5.92 -8.71
N ARG A 164 4.21 6.59 -8.13
CA ARG A 164 4.99 7.65 -8.79
C ARG A 164 6.46 7.27 -8.88
#